data_AF-A0A7W1PX28-F1
#
_entry.id   AF-A0A7W1PX28-F1
#
_cell.length_a   1.000
_cell.length_b   1.000
_cell.length_c   1.000
_cell.angle_alpha   90.00
_cell.angle_beta   90.00
_cell.angle_gamma   90.00
#
_symmetry.space_group_name_H-M   'P 1'
#
loop_
_entity.id
_entity.type
_entity.pdbx_description
1 polymer ?
#
loop_
_entity_poly.entity_id
_entity_poly.type
_entity_poly.pdbx_seq_one_letter_code
_entity_poly.pdbx_strand_id
1 'polypeptide(L)'
;MTNNKYIILLFLASFVFLQGCEEDYTPKPRAYFRIDMPAKEYWPLETDCRFTFEYPVYAEANPDRDGIVEPCWMNIDYPKFNARIHLSYKPV
;
A
#
# COMPACT_ATOMS: atom_id res chain seq x y z
N MET A 1 38.94 -46.16 -34.12
CA MET A 1 37.54 -46.02 -33.64
C MET A 1 37.42 -45.50 -32.20
N THR A 2 38.48 -45.01 -31.57
CA THR A 2 38.47 -44.52 -30.17
C THR A 2 38.09 -43.04 -30.01
N ASN A 3 38.44 -42.17 -30.97
CA ASN A 3 38.09 -40.73 -30.92
C ASN A 3 36.58 -40.44 -30.90
N ASN A 4 35.77 -41.26 -31.58
CA ASN A 4 34.32 -41.03 -31.65
C ASN A 4 33.63 -41.25 -30.28
N LYS A 5 34.17 -42.16 -29.46
CA LYS A 5 33.65 -42.40 -28.09
C LYS A 5 33.86 -41.18 -27.18
N TYR A 6 35.01 -40.51 -27.26
CA TYR A 6 35.29 -39.33 -26.45
C TYR A 6 34.44 -38.13 -26.88
N ILE A 7 34.19 -37.95 -28.19
CA ILE A 7 33.31 -36.90 -28.70
C ILE A 7 31.87 -37.09 -28.20
N ILE A 8 31.36 -38.33 -28.21
CA ILE A 8 30.04 -38.66 -27.67
C ILE A 8 29.97 -38.38 -26.16
N LEU A 9 31.02 -38.72 -25.42
CA LEU A 9 31.09 -38.48 -23.97
C LEU A 9 31.13 -36.98 -23.63
N LEU A 10 31.81 -36.18 -24.45
CA LEU A 10 31.89 -34.73 -24.31
C LEU A 10 30.54 -34.05 -24.61
N PHE A 11 29.82 -34.55 -25.62
CA PHE A 11 28.46 -34.11 -25.93
C PHE A 11 27.48 -34.44 -24.79
N LEU A 12 27.58 -35.65 -24.22
CA LEU A 12 26.73 -36.08 -23.12
C LEU A 12 26.98 -35.24 -21.86
N ALA A 13 28.24 -34.95 -21.55
CA ALA A 13 28.62 -34.09 -20.45
C ALA A 13 28.08 -32.65 -20.62
N SER A 14 28.21 -32.08 -21.83
CA SER A 14 27.66 -30.76 -22.16
C SER A 14 26.15 -30.67 -21.95
N PHE A 15 25.40 -31.75 -22.20
CA PHE A 15 23.94 -31.75 -22.07
C PHE A 15 23.47 -31.60 -20.61
N VAL A 16 24.27 -32.09 -19.66
CA VAL A 16 23.98 -31.95 -18.22
C VAL A 16 24.17 -30.51 -17.76
N PHE A 17 25.13 -29.77 -18.32
CA PHE A 17 25.39 -28.36 -17.97
C PHE A 17 24.41 -27.37 -18.60
N LEU A 18 23.57 -27.82 -19.55
CA LEU A 18 22.56 -26.97 -20.22
C LEU A 18 21.19 -27.01 -19.53
N GLN A 19 21.04 -27.76 -18.44
CA GLN A 19 19.80 -27.80 -17.66
C GLN A 19 19.77 -26.65 -16.65
N GLY A 20 18.74 -25.80 -16.73
CA GLY A 20 18.46 -24.75 -15.75
C GLY A 20 17.22 -25.10 -14.92
N CYS A 21 17.15 -24.60 -13.68
CA CYS A 21 15.94 -24.72 -12.87
C CYS A 21 15.02 -23.54 -13.21
N GLU A 22 13.83 -23.85 -13.74
CA GLU A 22 12.78 -22.85 -13.94
C GLU A 22 11.93 -22.80 -12.67
N GLU A 23 12.01 -21.70 -11.93
CA GLU A 23 11.10 -21.46 -10.81
C GLU A 23 9.79 -20.92 -11.38
N ASP A 24 8.74 -21.75 -11.37
CA ASP A 24 7.38 -21.31 -11.69
C ASP A 24 6.95 -20.25 -10.66
N TYR A 25 7.16 -18.98 -10.99
CA TYR A 25 6.80 -17.87 -10.12
C TYR A 25 5.28 -17.71 -10.11
N THR A 26 4.65 -18.23 -9.05
CA THR A 26 3.23 -17.94 -8.80
C THR A 26 3.13 -16.56 -8.15
N PRO A 27 2.38 -15.60 -8.74
CA PRO A 27 2.21 -14.29 -8.12
C PRO A 27 1.57 -14.44 -6.74
N LYS A 28 2.19 -13.80 -5.74
CA LYS A 28 1.65 -13.80 -4.38
C LYS A 28 0.21 -13.26 -4.39
N PRO A 29 -0.69 -13.83 -3.58
CA PRO A 29 -2.05 -13.30 -3.45
C PRO A 29 -2.01 -11.85 -2.97
N ARG A 30 -3.00 -11.04 -3.39
CA ARG A 30 -3.11 -9.66 -2.91
C ARG A 30 -3.26 -9.64 -1.39
N ALA A 31 -2.44 -8.83 -0.73
CA ALA A 31 -2.60 -8.57 0.68
C ALA A 31 -3.79 -7.63 0.91
N TYR A 32 -4.53 -7.86 1.99
CA TYR A 32 -5.59 -6.98 2.47
C TYR A 32 -5.23 -6.49 3.87
N PHE A 33 -5.72 -5.31 4.24
CA PHE A 33 -5.59 -4.82 5.60
C PHE A 33 -6.37 -5.73 6.55
N ARG A 34 -5.69 -6.26 7.58
CA ARG A 34 -6.32 -7.03 8.64
C ARG A 34 -6.87 -6.09 9.72
N ILE A 35 -7.76 -5.19 9.31
CA ILE A 35 -8.36 -4.17 10.18
C ILE A 35 -9.88 -4.25 10.01
N ASP A 36 -10.59 -4.50 11.11
CA ASP A 36 -12.04 -4.51 11.12
C ASP A 36 -12.56 -3.06 11.16
N MET A 37 -12.96 -2.56 10.00
CA MET A 37 -13.57 -1.24 9.87
C MET A 37 -15.04 -1.28 10.31
N PRO A 38 -15.53 -0.27 11.05
CA PRO A 38 -16.95 -0.09 11.34
C PRO A 38 -17.80 0.05 10.09
N ALA A 39 -19.12 0.09 10.28
CA ALA A 39 -20.06 0.44 9.22
C ALA A 39 -19.67 1.78 8.58
N LYS A 40 -19.80 1.84 7.25
CA LYS A 40 -19.53 3.04 6.45
C LYS A 40 -20.68 4.03 6.58
N GLU A 41 -20.64 4.79 7.66
CA GLU A 41 -21.58 5.88 7.94
C GLU A 41 -20.78 7.17 8.02
N TYR A 42 -21.35 8.26 7.52
CA TYR A 42 -20.65 9.53 7.38
C TYR A 42 -21.51 10.69 7.88
N TRP A 43 -20.85 11.73 8.40
CA TRP A 43 -21.44 13.02 8.70
C TRP A 43 -20.87 14.09 7.78
N PRO A 44 -21.68 15.07 7.34
CA PRO A 44 -21.16 16.24 6.65
C PRO A 44 -20.28 17.04 7.61
N LEU A 45 -19.15 17.53 7.11
CA LEU A 45 -18.32 18.45 7.86
C LEU A 45 -18.97 19.84 7.90
N GLU A 46 -19.26 20.30 9.11
CA GLU A 46 -19.72 21.66 9.37
C GLU A 46 -18.51 22.59 9.58
N THR A 47 -18.23 23.44 8.59
CA THR A 47 -17.13 24.41 8.65
C THR A 47 -17.42 25.65 7.79
N ASP A 48 -16.90 26.81 8.21
CA ASP A 48 -16.97 28.06 7.44
C ASP A 48 -15.90 28.13 6.32
N CYS A 49 -15.14 27.06 6.14
CA CYS A 49 -14.07 26.97 5.16
C CYS A 49 -14.60 26.73 3.74
N ARG A 50 -13.79 27.09 2.73
CA ARG A 50 -14.16 26.95 1.31
C ARG A 50 -13.97 25.52 0.79
N PHE A 51 -14.38 24.54 1.58
CA PHE A 51 -14.45 23.13 1.20
C PHE A 51 -15.56 22.43 1.98
N THR A 52 -16.11 21.37 1.41
CA THR A 52 -17.12 20.52 2.03
C THR A 52 -16.77 19.08 1.77
N PHE A 53 -16.83 18.23 2.77
CA PHE A 53 -16.70 16.78 2.63
C PHE A 53 -17.45 16.07 3.75
N GLU A 54 -17.60 14.76 3.61
CA GLU A 54 -18.16 13.91 4.65
C GLU A 54 -17.04 13.08 5.27
N TYR A 55 -17.12 12.85 6.58
CA TYR A 55 -16.15 12.04 7.32
C TYR A 55 -16.86 10.96 8.14
N PRO A 56 -16.20 9.82 8.42
CA PRO A 56 -16.87 8.72 9.09
C PRO A 56 -17.38 9.10 10.49
N VAL A 57 -18.55 8.59 10.89
CA VAL A 57 -19.17 8.88 12.20
C VAL A 57 -18.33 8.44 13.40
N TYR A 58 -17.36 7.56 13.17
CA TYR A 58 -16.42 7.06 14.18
C TYR A 58 -15.10 7.85 14.22
N ALA A 59 -15.03 8.98 13.52
CA ALA A 59 -13.90 9.89 13.51
C ALA A 59 -14.29 11.25 14.09
N GLU A 60 -13.29 12.02 14.51
CA GLU A 60 -13.48 13.34 15.13
C GLU A 60 -12.77 14.40 14.29
N ALA A 61 -13.50 15.42 13.85
CA ALA A 61 -12.94 16.55 13.12
C ALA A 61 -12.55 17.69 14.08
N ASN A 62 -11.26 17.96 14.22
CA ASN A 62 -10.72 18.93 15.16
C ASN A 62 -9.85 19.96 14.44
N PRO A 63 -9.92 21.27 14.75
CA PRO A 63 -8.97 22.25 14.24
C PRO A 63 -7.53 21.84 14.55
N ASP A 64 -6.60 22.08 13.62
CA ASP A 64 -5.20 21.79 13.87
C ASP A 64 -4.66 22.75 14.93
N ARG A 65 -3.87 22.22 15.88
CA ARG A 65 -3.28 22.97 16.99
C ARG A 65 -1.78 22.72 17.11
N ASP A 66 -1.21 21.91 16.22
CA ASP A 66 0.17 21.46 16.33
C ASP A 66 1.09 22.35 15.46
N GLY A 67 1.94 23.16 16.09
CA GLY A 67 2.99 23.92 15.41
C GLY A 67 2.52 25.14 14.62
N ILE A 68 2.95 25.27 13.36
CA ILE A 68 2.55 26.37 12.46
C ILE A 68 1.15 26.02 11.93
N VAL A 69 0.12 26.66 12.46
CA VAL A 69 -1.27 26.44 12.07
C VAL A 69 -1.77 27.60 11.20
N GLU A 70 -2.44 27.29 10.10
CA GLU A 70 -3.14 28.29 9.28
C GLU A 70 -4.67 28.13 9.41
N PRO A 71 -5.45 29.19 9.09
CA PRO A 71 -6.90 29.10 9.04
C PRO A 71 -7.36 27.95 8.14
N CYS A 72 -8.42 27.26 8.54
CA CYS A 72 -8.99 26.10 7.83
C CYS A 72 -8.12 24.84 7.79
N TRP A 73 -7.04 24.78 8.57
CA TRP A 73 -6.34 23.51 8.82
C TRP A 73 -7.05 22.74 9.93
N MET A 74 -7.22 21.44 9.72
CA MET A 74 -7.88 20.55 10.66
C MET A 74 -7.35 19.13 10.57
N ASN A 75 -7.58 18.36 11.62
CA ASN A 75 -7.25 16.97 11.73
C ASN A 75 -8.53 16.15 11.81
N ILE A 76 -8.55 15.00 11.13
CA ILE A 76 -9.57 13.98 11.33
C ILE A 76 -8.92 12.86 12.14
N ASP A 77 -9.27 12.80 13.42
CA ASP A 77 -8.77 11.83 14.38
C ASP A 77 -9.60 10.55 14.33
N TYR A 78 -8.94 9.41 14.39
CA TYR A 78 -9.54 8.08 14.45
C TYR A 78 -9.07 7.39 15.74
N PRO A 79 -9.70 7.68 16.90
CA PRO A 79 -9.21 7.23 18.21
C PRO A 79 -9.07 5.70 18.30
N LYS A 80 -10.05 4.96 17.76
CA LYS A 80 -10.05 3.48 17.74
C LYS A 80 -8.85 2.89 17.00
N PHE A 81 -8.31 3.61 16.03
CA PHE A 81 -7.22 3.16 15.17
C PHE A 81 -5.88 3.81 15.52
N ASN A 82 -5.84 4.69 16.53
CA ASN A 82 -4.67 5.51 16.85
C ASN A 82 -4.08 6.17 15.59
N ALA A 83 -4.98 6.73 14.76
CA ALA A 83 -4.63 7.31 13.47
C ALA A 83 -5.18 8.73 13.37
N ARG A 84 -4.50 9.56 12.58
CA ARG A 84 -4.86 10.95 12.32
C ARG A 84 -4.63 11.27 10.86
N ILE A 85 -5.60 11.96 10.25
CA ILE A 85 -5.45 12.56 8.92
C ILE A 85 -5.25 14.06 9.13
N HIS A 86 -4.15 14.59 8.61
CA HIS A 86 -3.88 16.03 8.60
C HIS A 86 -4.44 16.66 7.33
N LEU A 87 -5.31 17.65 7.49
CA LEU A 87 -5.92 18.39 6.39
C LEU A 87 -5.41 19.83 6.40
N SER A 88 -4.56 20.16 5.43
CA SER A 88 -4.09 21.53 5.19
C SER A 88 -4.82 22.13 3.99
N TYR A 89 -5.40 23.32 4.19
CA TYR A 89 -6.04 24.09 3.12
C TYR A 89 -5.16 25.29 2.73
N LYS A 90 -4.97 25.48 1.42
CA LYS A 90 -4.26 26.64 0.86
C LYS A 90 -5.16 27.31 -0.17
N PRO A 91 -5.49 28.61 0.00
CA PRO A 91 -6.23 29.35 -1.02
C PRO A 91 -5.38 29.51 -2.29
N VAL A 92 -6.04 29.51 -3.45
CA VAL A 92 -5.47 29.80 -4.77
C VAL A 92 -5.75 31.23 -5.21
#